data_AF-A0A814QRF8-F1
#
_entry.id   AF-A0A814QRF8-F1
#
_cell.length_a   1.000
_cell.length_b   1.000
_cell.length_c   1.000
_cell.angle_alpha   90.00
_cell.angle_beta   90.00
_cell.angle_gamma   90.00
#
_symmetry.space_group_name_H-M   'P 1'
#
loop_
_entity.id
_entity.type
_entity.pdbx_description
1 polymer ?
#
loop_
_entity_poly.entity_id
_entity_poly.type
_entity_poly.pdbx_seq_one_letter_code
_entity_poly.pdbx_strand_id
1 'polypeptide(L)'
;MACNTSENIDDYPFVYVLNKGKKESYCDFCFSKREKTFSCPNCELFHYCNRDCKHANLFQHKSIECENLSLCKKKEVLDSFKDSLLILFVRALTIFKEVNFLLF
;
A
#
# COMPACT_ATOMS: atom_id res chain seq x y z
N MET A 1 20.66 -7.85 -14.40
CA MET A 1 20.67 -8.68 -13.18
C MET A 1 19.27 -9.25 -13.05
N ALA A 2 19.11 -10.54 -13.36
CA ALA A 2 17.83 -11.20 -13.49
C ALA A 2 17.16 -11.40 -12.11
N CYS A 3 15.87 -11.11 -12.02
CA CYS A 3 15.05 -11.38 -10.85
C CYS A 3 14.65 -12.86 -10.89
N ASN A 4 15.51 -13.74 -10.37
CA ASN A 4 15.16 -15.13 -10.08
C ASN A 4 14.57 -15.17 -8.68
N THR A 5 13.34 -15.66 -8.55
CA THR A 5 12.83 -16.18 -7.26
C THR A 5 12.21 -17.54 -7.54
N SER A 6 13.02 -18.56 -7.29
CA SER A 6 12.62 -19.95 -7.11
C SER A 6 11.67 -20.08 -5.92
N GLU A 7 10.68 -20.94 -6.08
CA GLU A 7 9.62 -21.31 -5.15
C GLU A 7 10.06 -21.46 -3.67
N ASN A 8 9.48 -20.64 -2.80
CA ASN A 8 9.09 -20.99 -1.44
C ASN A 8 7.64 -20.50 -1.29
N ILE A 9 6.79 -21.26 -0.59
CA ILE A 9 5.49 -20.72 -0.14
C ILE A 9 5.85 -19.71 0.95
N ASP A 10 6.22 -18.51 0.53
CA ASP A 10 6.65 -17.44 1.43
C ASP A 10 5.44 -16.98 2.25
N ASP A 11 5.61 -16.94 3.58
CA ASP A 11 4.67 -16.36 4.55
C ASP A 11 4.50 -14.86 4.29
N TYR A 12 3.81 -14.51 3.22
CA TYR A 12 3.48 -13.13 2.91
C TYR A 12 2.50 -12.61 3.96
N PRO A 13 2.75 -11.43 4.55
CA PRO A 13 1.84 -10.87 5.53
C PRO A 13 0.49 -10.60 4.88
N PHE A 14 -0.59 -10.99 5.58
CA PHE A 14 -1.97 -10.80 5.12
C PHE A 14 -2.26 -9.35 4.71
N VAL A 15 -1.74 -8.39 5.50
CA VAL A 15 -1.70 -6.96 5.15
C VAL A 15 -0.39 -6.35 5.61
N TYR A 16 0.05 -5.33 4.90
CA TYR A 16 1.24 -4.58 5.24
C TYR A 16 1.10 -3.10 4.90
N VAL A 17 1.99 -2.29 5.46
CA VAL A 17 2.16 -0.88 5.11
C VAL A 17 3.61 -0.48 5.37
N LEU A 18 4.14 0.42 4.55
CA LEU A 18 5.43 1.04 4.83
C LEU A 18 5.30 2.01 6.01
N ASN A 19 6.27 1.96 6.93
CA ASN A 19 6.35 2.92 8.03
C ASN A 19 6.49 4.35 7.48
N LYS A 20 5.77 5.32 8.08
CA LYS A 20 5.82 6.74 7.71
C LYS A 20 7.24 7.29 7.58
N GLY A 21 8.14 6.93 8.50
CA GLY A 21 9.55 7.39 8.46
C GLY A 21 10.40 6.82 7.32
N LYS A 22 9.86 5.91 6.51
CA LYS A 22 10.51 5.32 5.34
C LYS A 22 9.87 5.76 4.02
N LYS A 23 8.82 6.57 4.06
CA LYS A 23 8.19 7.14 2.86
C LYS A 23 9.20 7.97 2.07
N GLU A 24 8.91 8.18 0.79
CA GLU A 24 9.75 8.89 -0.20
C GLU A 24 11.09 8.23 -0.56
N SER A 25 11.66 7.42 0.34
CA SER A 25 12.95 6.74 0.17
C SER A 25 12.84 5.22 0.01
N TYR A 26 11.64 4.66 0.17
CA TYR A 26 11.35 3.23 -0.03
C TYR A 26 10.04 3.07 -0.82
N CYS A 27 9.97 2.00 -1.61
CA CYS A 27 8.75 1.64 -2.35
C CYS A 27 7.70 1.05 -1.40
N ASP A 28 6.45 1.49 -1.48
CA ASP A 28 5.32 0.98 -0.70
C ASP A 28 4.88 -0.44 -1.09
N PHE A 29 5.32 -0.93 -2.24
CA PHE A 29 5.00 -2.28 -2.70
C PHE A 29 6.12 -3.29 -2.40
N CYS A 30 7.32 -3.04 -2.94
CA CYS A 30 8.44 -3.98 -2.85
C CYS A 30 9.39 -3.68 -1.69
N PHE A 31 9.12 -2.65 -0.87
CA PHE A 31 9.92 -2.24 0.28
C PHE A 31 11.39 -1.92 0.00
N SER A 32 11.77 -1.82 -1.27
CA SER A 32 13.16 -1.57 -1.63
C SER A 32 13.49 -0.10 -1.46
N LYS A 33 14.66 0.19 -0.86
CA LYS A 33 15.22 1.54 -0.80
C LYS A 33 15.50 2.07 -2.21
N ARG A 34 15.19 3.32 -2.46
CA ARG A 34 15.45 4.02 -3.73
C ARG A 34 15.89 5.45 -3.45
N GLU A 35 16.68 5.99 -4.37
CA GLU A 35 17.06 7.40 -4.33
C GLU A 35 15.88 8.31 -4.64
N LYS A 36 15.00 7.86 -5.55
CA LYS A 36 13.78 8.55 -5.91
C LYS A 36 12.62 7.55 -6.01
N THR A 37 11.49 7.98 -5.49
CA THR A 37 10.19 7.35 -5.70
C THR A 37 9.24 8.41 -6.25
N PHE A 38 8.12 7.97 -6.81
CA PHE A 38 7.04 8.88 -7.21
C PHE A 38 5.77 8.52 -6.45
N SER A 39 5.01 9.53 -6.07
CA SER A 39 3.76 9.35 -5.33
C SER A 39 2.61 8.98 -6.27
N CYS A 40 1.58 8.33 -5.72
CA CYS A 40 0.31 8.14 -6.40
C CYS A 40 -0.32 9.51 -6.68
N PRO A 41 -0.69 9.87 -7.91
CA PRO A 41 -1.20 11.21 -8.22
C PRO A 41 -2.57 11.49 -7.59
N ASN A 42 -3.33 10.46 -7.21
CA ASN A 42 -4.67 10.64 -6.66
C ASN A 42 -4.62 10.88 -5.14
N CYS A 43 -3.93 9.99 -4.40
CA CYS A 43 -3.89 10.05 -2.94
C CYS A 43 -2.58 10.60 -2.38
N GLU A 44 -1.50 10.69 -3.15
CA GLU A 44 -0.12 11.09 -2.75
C GLU A 44 0.49 10.36 -1.53
N LEU A 45 -0.24 9.44 -0.88
CA LEU A 45 0.23 8.75 0.32
C LEU A 45 1.17 7.59 0.02
N PHE A 46 1.04 6.97 -1.15
CA PHE A 46 1.84 5.81 -1.55
C PHE A 46 2.90 6.19 -2.57
N HIS A 47 4.11 5.69 -2.36
CA HIS A 47 5.31 5.99 -3.13
C HIS A 47 5.84 4.73 -3.81
N TYR A 48 6.18 4.83 -5.09
CA TYR A 48 6.57 3.68 -5.90
C TYR A 48 7.90 3.93 -6.59
N CYS A 49 8.67 2.85 -6.79
CA CYS A 49 9.92 2.94 -7.54
C CYS A 49 9.74 2.93 -9.05
N ASN A 50 8.68 2.28 -9.55
CA ASN A 50 8.33 2.22 -10.97
C ASN A 50 6.81 1.96 -11.15
N ARG A 51 6.34 2.06 -12.40
CA ARG A 51 4.92 1.83 -12.74
C ARG A 51 4.49 0.40 -12.45
N ASP A 52 5.38 -0.56 -12.58
CA ASP A 52 5.09 -1.97 -12.31
C ASP A 52 4.76 -2.20 -10.83
N CYS A 53 5.53 -1.62 -9.90
CA CYS A 53 5.24 -1.67 -8.47
C CYS A 53 3.92 -0.95 -8.13
N LYS A 54 3.61 0.16 -8.81
CA LYS A 54 2.32 0.83 -8.65
C LYS A 54 1.19 -0.09 -9.10
N HIS A 55 1.32 -0.74 -10.25
CA HIS A 55 0.30 -1.62 -10.81
C HIS A 55 0.14 -2.91 -9.99
N ALA A 56 1.23 -3.52 -9.55
CA ALA A 56 1.19 -4.70 -8.71
C ALA A 56 0.56 -4.40 -7.33
N ASN A 57 0.77 -3.18 -6.80
CA ASN A 57 0.09 -2.73 -5.60
C ASN A 57 -1.39 -2.40 -5.84
N LEU A 58 -1.93 -2.32 -7.06
CA LEU A 58 -3.33 -1.91 -7.30
C LEU A 58 -4.34 -2.79 -6.57
N PHE A 59 -4.04 -4.07 -6.35
CA PHE A 59 -4.92 -4.96 -5.60
C PHE A 59 -5.03 -4.57 -4.13
N GLN A 60 -3.92 -4.17 -3.51
CA GLN A 60 -3.90 -3.73 -2.10
C GLN A 60 -4.24 -2.24 -1.97
N HIS A 61 -3.64 -1.41 -2.82
CA HIS A 61 -3.99 -0.03 -3.14
C HIS A 61 -5.23 0.05 -4.03
N LYS A 62 -6.28 -0.66 -3.63
CA LYS A 62 -7.54 -0.71 -4.36
C LYS A 62 -8.11 0.70 -4.49
N SER A 63 -8.88 0.94 -5.55
CA SER A 63 -9.55 2.23 -5.80
C SER A 63 -10.26 2.78 -4.57
N ILE A 64 -10.91 1.91 -3.79
CA ILE A 64 -11.58 2.27 -2.52
C ILE A 64 -10.59 2.84 -1.49
N GLU A 65 -9.42 2.23 -1.30
CA GLU A 65 -8.39 2.75 -0.39
C GLU A 65 -7.89 4.11 -0.90
N CYS A 66 -7.56 4.18 -2.19
CA CYS A 66 -7.02 5.38 -2.81
C CYS A 66 -8.01 6.57 -2.78
N GLU A 67 -9.28 6.32 -3.09
CA GLU A 67 -10.34 7.34 -3.12
C GLU A 67 -10.66 7.83 -1.70
N ASN A 68 -10.87 6.93 -0.75
CA ASN A 68 -11.20 7.33 0.62
C ASN A 68 -10.04 8.08 1.29
N LEU A 69 -8.80 7.64 1.07
CA LEU A 69 -7.63 8.33 1.62
C LEU A 69 -7.37 9.69 0.95
N SER A 70 -7.77 9.88 -0.31
CA SER A 70 -7.69 11.19 -0.97
C SER A 70 -8.60 12.23 -0.30
N LEU A 71 -9.74 11.80 0.25
CA LEU A 71 -10.67 12.66 0.98
C LEU A 71 -10.14 13.03 2.37
N CYS A 72 -9.37 12.13 2.99
CA CYS A 72 -8.75 12.36 4.30
C CYS A 72 -7.67 13.47 4.29
N LYS A 73 -7.11 13.83 3.12
CA LYS A 73 -6.18 14.96 2.99
C LYS A 73 -6.74 16.31 3.45
N LYS A 74 -8.07 16.45 3.50
CA LYS A 74 -8.73 17.75 3.73
C LYS A 74 -8.95 18.13 5.20
N LYS A 75 -8.48 17.36 6.19
CA LYS A 75 -8.67 17.68 7.62
C LYS A 75 -7.48 17.29 8.50
N GLU A 76 -7.16 18.14 9.47
CA GLU A 76 -6.27 17.94 10.66
C GLU A 76 -6.51 16.64 11.46
N VAL A 77 -7.47 15.81 11.07
CA VAL A 77 -7.87 14.55 11.73
C VAL A 77 -6.81 13.45 11.54
N LEU A 78 -5.88 13.63 10.61
CA LEU A 78 -4.87 12.63 10.25
C LEU A 78 -3.65 12.59 11.20
N ASP A 79 -3.47 13.60 12.04
CA ASP A 79 -2.33 13.65 12.97
C ASP A 79 -2.50 12.77 14.22
N SER A 80 -3.73 12.31 14.52
CA SER A 80 -4.02 11.59 15.78
C SER A 80 -3.98 10.06 15.67
N PHE A 81 -4.25 9.49 14.49
CA PHE A 81 -4.13 8.05 14.25
C PHE A 81 -3.04 7.77 13.22
N LYS A 82 -1.88 7.34 13.71
CA LYS A 82 -0.73 6.81 12.95
C LYS A 82 -1.15 6.31 11.57
N ASP A 83 -0.90 7.07 10.51
CA ASP A 83 -1.29 6.81 9.11
C ASP A 83 -1.19 5.34 8.70
N SER A 84 -0.10 4.70 9.12
CA SER A 84 0.17 3.28 8.91
C SER A 84 -0.90 2.34 9.50
N LEU A 85 -1.40 2.60 10.72
CA LEU A 85 -2.43 1.76 11.35
C LEU A 85 -3.78 1.88 10.66
N LEU A 86 -4.19 3.09 10.27
CA LEU A 86 -5.44 3.30 9.55
C LEU A 86 -5.38 2.59 8.19
N ILE A 87 -4.28 2.73 7.46
CA ILE A 87 -4.03 2.03 6.20
C ILE A 87 -4.09 0.51 6.38
N LEU A 88 -3.44 -0.04 7.41
CA LEU A 88 -3.51 -1.47 7.71
C LEU A 88 -4.94 -1.94 7.99
N PHE A 89 -5.70 -1.16 8.76
CA PHE A 89 -7.09 -1.47 9.09
C PHE A 89 -7.98 -1.45 7.85
N VAL A 90 -7.88 -0.41 7.00
CA VAL A 90 -8.61 -0.29 5.74
C VAL A 90 -8.28 -1.44 4.79
N ARG A 91 -7.00 -1.79 4.65
CA ARG A 91 -6.55 -2.94 3.85
C ARG A 91 -7.14 -4.24 4.37
N ALA A 92 -7.11 -4.47 5.69
CA ALA A 92 -7.68 -5.68 6.29
C ALA A 92 -9.17 -5.79 5.97
N LEU A 93 -9.96 -4.74 6.21
CA LEU A 93 -11.40 -4.73 5.90
C LEU A 93 -11.68 -4.95 4.42
N THR A 94 -10.86 -4.40 3.53
CA THR A 94 -11.03 -4.56 2.08
C THR A 94 -10.80 -6.01 1.65
N ILE A 95 -9.72 -6.64 2.13
CA ILE A 95 -9.43 -8.04 1.85
C ILE A 95 -10.50 -8.96 2.47
N PHE A 96 -10.92 -8.70 3.71
CA PHE A 96 -11.99 -9.48 4.36
C PHE A 96 -13.30 -9.44 3.56
N LYS A 97 -13.67 -8.31 2.97
CA LYS A 97 -14.87 -8.22 2.11
C LYS A 97 -14.73 -9.05 0.84
N GLU A 98 -13.56 -9.08 0.21
CA GLU A 98 -13.33 -9.90 -0.99
C GLU A 98 -13.34 -11.39 -0.70
N VAL A 99 -12.68 -11.82 0.38
CA VAL A 99 -12.68 -13.23 0.81
C VAL A 99 -14.10 -13.71 1.13
N ASN A 100 -14.89 -12.89 1.83
CA ASN A 100 -16.29 -13.25 2.11
C ASN A 100 -17.16 -13.28 0.85
N PHE A 101 -16.92 -12.42 -0.14
CA PHE A 101 -17.66 -12.44 -1.41
C PHE A 101 -17.35 -13.66 -2.28
N LEU A 102 -16.16 -14.25 -2.16
CA LEU A 102 -15.76 -15.47 -2.88
C LEU A 102 -16.24 -16.76 -2.20
N LEU A 103 -16.81 -16.68 -1.00
CA LEU A 103 -17.33 -17.82 -0.22
C LEU A 103 -18.86 -17.99 -0.31
N PHE A 104 -19.55 -17.18 -1.12
CA PHE A 104 -20.98 -17.27 -1.43
C PHE A 104 -21.20 -17.27 -2.95
#